data_AF-X0W517-F1
#
_entry.id   AF-X0W517-F1
#
_cell.length_a   1.000
_cell.length_b   1.000
_cell.length_c   1.000
_cell.angle_alpha   90.00
_cell.angle_beta   90.00
_cell.angle_gamma   90.00
#
_symmetry.space_group_name_H-M   'P 1'
#
loop_
_entity.id
_entity.type
_entity.pdbx_description
1 polymer ?
#
loop_
_entity_poly.entity_id
_entity_poly.type
_entity_poly.pdbx_seq_one_letter_code
_entity_poly.pdbx_strand_id
1 'polypeptide(L)'
;MLLTIFTTCAPFDGDRAKIQQDAISSWFNIEPTPEILIMGGREEGVKEFAEEKDITVLDVEYNELDAPLLNSIFSVARQHAHNDILCFSDSD
;
A
#
# COMPACT_ATOMS: atom_id res chain seq x y z
N MET A 1 7.42 5.83 -19.00
CA MET A 1 8.02 5.75 -17.66
C MET A 1 6.94 5.22 -16.75
N LEU A 2 7.17 4.09 -16.09
CA LEU A 2 6.16 3.40 -15.29
C LEU A 2 6.45 3.66 -13.80
N LEU A 3 5.40 3.80 -13.01
CA LEU A 3 5.43 4.20 -11.60
C LEU A 3 4.92 3.03 -10.75
N THR A 4 5.59 2.75 -9.62
CA THR A 4 5.05 1.94 -8.54
C THR A 4 4.72 2.86 -7.36
N ILE A 5 3.46 2.86 -6.93
CA ILE A 5 3.03 3.48 -5.68
C ILE A 5 2.99 2.40 -4.61
N PHE A 6 3.67 2.62 -3.50
CA PHE A 6 3.59 1.73 -2.35
C PHE A 6 3.16 2.51 -1.11
N THR A 7 2.39 1.85 -0.26
CA THR A 7 1.74 2.49 0.89
C THR A 7 1.59 1.53 2.07
N THR A 8 1.20 2.08 3.21
CA THR A 8 0.65 1.33 4.36
C THR A 8 -0.76 1.82 4.61
N CYS A 9 -1.68 0.93 4.97
CA CYS A 9 -3.05 1.32 5.28
C CYS A 9 -3.29 1.26 6.79
N ALA A 10 -4.06 2.22 7.29
CA ALA A 10 -4.74 2.07 8.57
C ALA A 10 -5.93 1.09 8.42
N PRO A 11 -6.53 0.62 9.53
CA PRO A 11 -7.74 -0.19 9.46
C PRO A 11 -8.82 0.45 8.59
N PHE A 12 -9.51 -0.37 7.79
CA PHE A 12 -10.66 0.06 7.00
C PHE A 12 -11.93 0.06 7.85
N ASP A 13 -11.91 0.85 8.93
CA ASP A 13 -13.06 1.09 9.80
C ASP A 13 -13.43 2.58 9.88
N GLY A 14 -14.65 2.85 10.34
CA GLY A 14 -15.17 4.20 10.56
C GLY A 14 -15.04 5.16 9.38
N ASP A 15 -14.81 6.44 9.68
CA ASP A 15 -14.73 7.51 8.69
C ASP A 15 -13.46 7.42 7.81
N ARG A 16 -12.41 6.76 8.29
CA ARG A 16 -11.12 6.66 7.59
C ARG A 16 -11.14 5.62 6.48
N ALA A 17 -11.98 4.60 6.57
CA ALA A 17 -12.13 3.59 5.52
C ALA A 17 -12.41 4.23 4.16
N LYS A 18 -13.36 5.17 4.09
CA LYS A 18 -13.75 5.79 2.82
C LYS A 18 -12.65 6.66 2.23
N ILE A 19 -11.95 7.42 3.07
CA ILE A 19 -10.83 8.28 2.66
C ILE A 19 -9.72 7.42 2.02
N GLN A 20 -9.36 6.31 2.68
CA GLN A 20 -8.33 5.39 2.16
C GLN A 20 -8.74 4.69 0.87
N GLN A 21 -9.99 4.26 0.78
CA GLN A 21 -10.54 3.70 -0.46
C GLN A 21 -10.47 4.70 -1.62
N ASP A 22 -10.83 5.97 -1.36
CA ASP A 22 -10.85 7.01 -2.38
C ASP A 22 -9.43 7.41 -2.81
N ALA A 23 -8.51 7.56 -1.86
CA ALA A 23 -7.09 7.84 -2.14
C ALA A 23 -6.50 6.74 -3.03
N ILE A 24 -6.58 5.48 -2.62
CA ILE A 24 -6.01 4.36 -3.39
C ILE A 24 -6.73 4.18 -4.73
N SER A 25 -8.06 4.31 -4.76
CA SER A 25 -8.82 4.22 -6.02
C SER A 25 -8.45 5.33 -7.01
N SER A 26 -8.05 6.51 -6.50
CA SER A 26 -7.64 7.62 -7.36
C SER A 26 -6.35 7.32 -8.13
N TRP A 27 -5.45 6.50 -7.57
CA TRP A 27 -4.18 6.15 -8.18
C TRP A 27 -4.34 5.34 -9.47
N PHE A 28 -5.41 4.54 -9.57
CA PHE A 28 -5.74 3.81 -10.80
C PHE A 28 -6.10 4.72 -11.98
N ASN A 29 -6.41 6.00 -11.73
CA ASN A 29 -6.71 6.98 -12.79
C ASN A 29 -5.47 7.68 -13.35
N ILE A 30 -4.27 7.38 -12.84
CA ILE A 30 -3.00 7.89 -13.39
C ILE A 30 -2.68 7.11 -14.67
N GLU A 31 -2.20 7.79 -15.71
CA GLU A 31 -1.83 7.16 -16.98
C GLU A 31 -0.33 7.33 -17.30
N PRO A 32 0.43 6.25 -17.53
CA PRO A 32 0.00 4.83 -17.44
C PRO A 32 -0.36 4.43 -16.01
N THR A 33 -1.29 3.48 -15.85
CA THR A 33 -1.71 2.97 -14.54
C THR A 33 -0.51 2.46 -13.75
N PRO A 34 -0.28 2.98 -12.53
CA PRO A 34 0.84 2.56 -11.72
C PRO A 34 0.62 1.15 -11.17
N GLU A 35 1.72 0.46 -10.90
CA GLU A 35 1.67 -0.67 -9.98
C GLU A 35 1.36 -0.14 -8.58
N ILE A 36 0.46 -0.79 -7.86
CA ILE A 36 0.13 -0.44 -6.48
C ILE A 36 0.49 -1.61 -5.58
N LEU A 37 1.24 -1.35 -4.53
CA LEU A 37 1.65 -2.33 -3.53
C LEU A 37 1.27 -1.86 -2.13
N ILE A 38 0.69 -2.75 -1.32
CA ILE A 38 0.44 -2.49 0.10
C ILE A 38 1.51 -3.20 0.93
N MET A 39 2.21 -2.46 1.77
CA MET A 39 3.22 -2.97 2.69
C MET A 39 2.57 -3.33 4.02
N GLY A 40 2.75 -4.56 4.48
CA GLY A 40 2.12 -5.10 5.69
C GLY A 40 0.75 -5.70 5.42
N GLY A 41 -0.31 -5.18 6.05
CA GLY A 41 -1.68 -5.68 5.90
C GLY A 41 -2.15 -6.58 7.04
N ARG A 42 -1.74 -6.28 8.27
CA ARG A 42 -2.29 -6.90 9.49
C ARG A 42 -3.53 -6.17 9.98
N GLU A 43 -3.73 -4.95 9.49
CA GLU A 43 -4.81 -4.06 9.85
C GLU A 43 -6.13 -4.56 9.26
N GLU A 44 -7.22 -4.39 10.01
CA GLU A 44 -8.54 -4.90 9.65
C GLU A 44 -9.01 -4.33 8.29
N GLY A 45 -9.49 -5.20 7.41
CA GLY A 45 -10.04 -4.82 6.10
C GLY A 45 -9.00 -4.55 5.00
N VAL A 46 -7.70 -4.52 5.32
CA VAL A 46 -6.66 -4.25 4.31
C VAL A 46 -6.57 -5.36 3.27
N LYS A 47 -6.61 -6.62 3.70
CA LYS A 47 -6.50 -7.77 2.79
C LYS A 47 -7.72 -7.90 1.90
N GLU A 48 -8.90 -7.68 2.47
CA GLU A 48 -10.18 -7.70 1.76
C GLU A 48 -10.23 -6.61 0.69
N PHE A 49 -9.82 -5.39 1.04
CA PHE A 49 -9.73 -4.28 0.09
C PHE A 49 -8.70 -4.55 -1.02
N ALA A 50 -7.54 -5.08 -0.66
CA ALA A 50 -6.51 -5.42 -1.63
C ALA A 50 -6.97 -6.50 -2.62
N GLU A 51 -7.67 -7.52 -2.12
CA GLU A 51 -8.28 -8.58 -2.95
C GLU A 51 -9.34 -8.01 -3.91
N GLU A 52 -10.22 -7.11 -3.44
CA GLU A 52 -11.22 -6.45 -4.29
C GLU A 52 -10.59 -5.66 -5.45
N LYS A 53 -9.41 -5.08 -5.23
CA LYS A 53 -8.73 -4.19 -6.17
C LYS A 53 -7.60 -4.85 -6.96
N ASP A 54 -7.37 -6.15 -6.77
CA ASP A 54 -6.23 -6.87 -7.35
C ASP A 54 -4.87 -6.22 -7.01
N ILE A 55 -4.73 -5.75 -5.76
CA ILE A 55 -3.52 -5.12 -5.24
C ILE A 55 -2.68 -6.16 -4.51
N THR A 56 -1.37 -6.17 -4.77
CA THR A 56 -0.45 -7.06 -4.06
C THR A 56 -0.15 -6.53 -2.67
N VAL A 57 -0.31 -7.41 -1.67
CA VAL A 57 0.07 -7.16 -0.28
C VAL A 57 1.38 -7.89 0.02
N LEU A 58 2.38 -7.18 0.55
CA LEU A 58 3.70 -7.71 0.86
C LEU A 58 3.98 -7.60 2.36
N ASP A 59 4.34 -8.71 2.99
CA ASP A 59 4.69 -8.72 4.42
C ASP A 59 5.98 -7.93 4.67
N VAL A 60 6.07 -7.35 5.87
CA VAL A 60 7.22 -6.55 6.32
C VAL A 60 7.63 -6.95 7.73
N GLU A 61 8.78 -6.49 8.17
CA GLU A 61 9.20 -6.65 9.55
C GLU A 61 8.45 -5.67 10.45
N TYR A 62 8.10 -6.12 11.65
CA TYR A 62 7.38 -5.34 12.66
C TYR A 62 8.25 -5.19 13.91
N ASN A 63 8.04 -4.09 14.64
CA ASN A 63 8.66 -3.91 15.95
C ASN A 63 7.90 -4.66 17.07
N GLU A 64 8.38 -4.56 18.30
CA GLU A 64 7.77 -5.19 19.49
C GLU A 64 6.38 -4.67 19.85
N LEU A 65 5.94 -3.57 19.22
CA LEU A 65 4.62 -2.96 19.38
C LEU A 65 3.70 -3.24 18.18
N ASP A 66 4.04 -4.23 17.34
CA ASP A 66 3.32 -4.59 16.12
C ASP A 66 3.18 -3.44 15.09
N ALA A 67 4.07 -2.44 15.14
CA ALA A 67 4.14 -1.40 14.11
C ALA A 67 5.14 -1.79 13.02
N PRO A 68 4.82 -1.60 11.73
CA PRO A 68 5.71 -1.96 10.64
C PRO A 68 6.97 -1.09 10.63
N LEU A 69 8.11 -1.73 10.41
CA LEU A 69 9.40 -1.07 10.39
C LEU A 69 9.62 -0.30 9.08
N LEU A 70 9.91 1.01 9.18
CA LEU A 70 10.09 1.88 8.02
C LEU A 70 11.18 1.40 7.06
N ASN A 71 12.32 0.94 7.59
CA ASN A 71 13.39 0.37 6.75
C ASN A 71 12.93 -0.89 6.00
N SER A 72 12.07 -1.71 6.62
CA SER A 72 11.53 -2.92 6.01
C SER A 72 10.55 -2.57 4.89
N ILE A 73 9.58 -1.67 5.13
CA ILE A 73 8.64 -1.14 4.12
C ILE A 73 9.39 -0.73 2.85
N PHE A 74 10.40 0.14 2.98
CA PHE A 74 11.14 0.65 1.84
C PHE A 74 12.05 -0.41 1.19
N SER A 75 12.58 -1.37 1.96
CA SER A 75 13.40 -2.45 1.42
C SER A 75 12.56 -3.43 0.61
N VAL A 76 11.41 -3.84 1.14
CA VAL A 76 10.47 -4.75 0.49
C VAL A 76 9.92 -4.12 -0.78
N ALA A 77 9.51 -2.85 -0.75
CA ALA A 77 9.07 -2.12 -1.93
C ALA A 77 10.13 -2.14 -3.04
N ARG A 78 11.39 -1.82 -2.73
CA ARG A 78 12.49 -1.86 -3.71
C ARG A 78 12.78 -3.25 -4.29
N GLN A 79 12.52 -4.30 -3.52
CA GLN A 79 12.78 -5.68 -3.95
C GLN A 79 11.68 -6.23 -4.87
N HIS A 80 10.44 -5.77 -4.69
CA HIS A 80 9.27 -6.34 -5.37
C HIS A 80 8.63 -5.41 -6.40
N ALA A 81 8.95 -4.11 -6.38
CA ALA A 81 8.46 -3.20 -7.41
C ALA A 81 8.99 -3.62 -8.79
N HIS A 82 8.08 -3.60 -9.77
CA HIS A 82 8.43 -3.92 -11.16
C HIS A 82 8.92 -2.69 -11.94
N ASN A 83 8.82 -1.49 -11.37
CA ASN A 83 9.15 -0.24 -12.04
C ASN A 83 10.33 0.50 -11.38
N ASP A 84 11.05 1.29 -12.18
CA ASP A 84 12.24 2.03 -11.73
C ASP A 84 11.93 3.23 -10.83
N ILE A 85 10.68 3.72 -10.86
CA ILE A 85 10.23 4.85 -10.05
C ILE A 85 9.27 4.36 -9.00
N LEU A 86 9.68 4.54 -7.75
CA LEU A 86 8.89 4.21 -6.57
C LEU A 86 8.43 5.50 -5.89
N CYS A 87 7.15 5.57 -5.58
CA CYS A 87 6.54 6.65 -4.80
C CYS A 87 5.94 6.05 -3.52
N PHE A 88 6.39 6.54 -2.37
CA PHE A 88 5.67 6.30 -1.12
C PHE A 88 4.59 7.37 -0.99
N SER A 89 3.34 6.96 -0.83
CA SER A 89 2.23 7.86 -0.54
C SER A 89 1.43 7.31 0.62
N ASP A 90 1.07 8.16 1.57
CA ASP A 90 0.01 7.83 2.53
C ASP A 90 -1.33 7.71 1.80
N SER A 91 -2.25 6.97 2.40
CA SER A 91 -3.61 6.76 1.88
C SER A 91 -4.68 7.55 2.63
N ASP A 92 -4.35 8.46 3.55
CA ASP A 92 -5.32 9.25 4.33
C ASP A 92 -5.34 10.76 4.02
#